data_AF-A0A7C9A9I6-F1
#
_entry.id   AF-A0A7C9A9I6-F1
#
_cell.length_a   1.000
_cell.length_b   1.000
_cell.length_c   1.000
_cell.angle_alpha   90.00
_cell.angle_beta   90.00
_cell.angle_gamma   90.00
#
_symmetry.space_group_name_H-M   'P 1'
#
loop_
_entity.id
_entity.type
_entity.pdbx_description
1 polymer ?
#
loop_
_entity_poly.entity_id
_entity_poly.type
_entity_poly.pdbx_seq_one_letter_code
_entity_poly.pdbx_strand_id
1 'polypeptide(L)'
;MMKWYPSMETCSHLLLLLAWLMSVLSSKHIASGINIQCVGKEREALLHFKQGIQALDRGILASWVGQECCNWHGVRCSDRAGHVISLNLSYAGLYGEIRPHLGNLSSLTSLDLSHN
;
A
#
# COMPACT_ATOMS: atom_id res chain seq x y z
N MET A 1 -30.81 -47.89 40.27
CA MET A 1 -30.31 -46.59 39.78
C MET A 1 -28.92 -46.81 39.22
N MET A 2 -28.73 -46.77 37.89
CA MET A 2 -27.39 -46.85 37.29
C MET A 2 -27.17 -45.58 36.49
N LYS A 3 -26.28 -44.70 36.98
CA LYS A 3 -25.80 -43.55 36.21
C LYS A 3 -24.74 -44.08 35.25
N TRP A 4 -25.03 -43.99 33.95
CA TRP A 4 -24.06 -44.18 32.89
C TRP A 4 -23.10 -42.98 32.89
N TYR A 5 -21.82 -43.20 33.23
CA TYR A 5 -20.74 -42.26 32.95
C TYR A 5 -19.95 -42.78 31.75
N PRO A 6 -19.63 -41.95 30.74
CA PRO A 6 -18.79 -42.37 29.62
C PRO A 6 -17.35 -42.65 30.10
N SER A 7 -16.71 -43.66 29.51
CA SER A 7 -15.35 -44.07 29.84
C SER A 7 -14.31 -42.98 29.51
N MET A 8 -13.24 -42.94 30.31
CA MET A 8 -12.14 -41.96 30.26
C MET A 8 -11.45 -41.81 28.89
N GLU A 9 -11.57 -42.81 28.00
CA GLU A 9 -10.93 -42.80 26.68
C GLU A 9 -11.66 -41.86 25.70
N THR A 10 -12.99 -41.78 25.80
CA THR A 10 -13.81 -40.91 24.93
C THR A 10 -13.57 -39.42 25.18
N CYS A 11 -13.19 -39.07 26.41
CA CYS A 11 -12.86 -37.70 26.81
C CYS A 11 -11.52 -37.24 26.20
N SER A 12 -10.54 -38.14 26.12
CA SER A 12 -9.24 -37.88 25.50
C SER A 12 -9.37 -37.59 24.00
N HIS A 13 -10.15 -38.39 23.28
CA HIS A 13 -10.43 -38.16 21.85
C HIS A 13 -11.19 -36.86 21.59
N LEU A 14 -12.14 -36.50 22.46
CA LEU A 14 -12.88 -35.23 22.34
C LEU A 14 -11.96 -34.01 22.57
N LEU A 15 -11.05 -34.09 23.55
CA LEU A 15 -10.05 -33.04 23.79
C LEU A 15 -9.08 -32.89 22.61
N LEU A 16 -8.65 -33.99 21.99
CA LEU A 16 -7.79 -33.97 20.80
C LEU A 16 -8.51 -33.38 19.58
N LEU A 17 -9.79 -33.70 19.38
CA LEU A 17 -10.61 -33.11 18.31
C LEU A 17 -10.84 -31.61 18.51
N LEU A 18 -11.09 -31.17 19.75
CA LEU A 18 -11.23 -29.75 20.07
C LEU A 18 -9.90 -29.00 19.89
N ALA A 19 -8.77 -29.58 20.31
CA ALA A 19 -7.46 -28.98 20.10
C ALA A 19 -7.11 -28.85 18.60
N TRP A 20 -7.48 -29.84 17.79
CA TRP A 20 -7.30 -29.80 16.34
C TRP A 20 -8.24 -28.78 15.66
N LEU A 21 -9.48 -28.66 16.12
CA LEU A 21 -10.41 -27.63 15.61
C LEU A 21 -9.90 -26.22 15.91
N MET A 22 -9.35 -26.00 17.10
CA MET A 22 -8.79 -24.70 17.50
C MET A 22 -7.51 -24.34 16.75
N SER A 23 -6.69 -25.32 16.35
CA SER A 23 -5.48 -25.08 15.54
C SER A 23 -5.84 -24.72 14.10
N VAL A 24 -6.85 -25.37 13.51
CA VAL A 24 -7.35 -25.04 12.16
C VAL A 24 -7.95 -23.63 12.12
N LEU A 25 -8.76 -23.26 13.11
CA LEU A 25 -9.37 -21.92 13.22
C LEU A 25 -8.35 -20.81 13.51
N SER A 26 -7.17 -21.15 14.03
CA SER A 26 -6.08 -20.20 14.32
C SER A 26 -5.14 -19.97 13.14
N SER A 27 -5.45 -20.52 11.95
CA SER A 27 -4.70 -20.27 10.71
C SER A 27 -4.84 -18.80 10.31
N LYS A 28 -3.98 -17.96 10.89
CA LYS A 28 -3.79 -16.59 10.41
C LYS A 28 -3.19 -16.70 9.02
N HIS A 29 -3.99 -16.46 7.99
CA HIS A 29 -3.47 -16.15 6.67
C HIS A 29 -2.62 -14.88 6.81
N ILE A 30 -1.30 -15.04 6.86
CA ILE A 30 -0.39 -13.93 6.59
C ILE A 30 -0.57 -13.66 5.10
N ALA A 31 -1.44 -12.71 4.76
CA ALA A 31 -1.35 -12.06 3.48
C ALA A 31 0.01 -11.36 3.49
N SER A 32 1.01 -12.00 2.90
CA SER A 32 2.26 -11.33 2.55
C SER A 32 1.88 -10.37 1.43
N GLY A 33 1.35 -9.21 1.80
CA GLY A 33 1.23 -8.09 0.88
C GLY A 33 2.65 -7.75 0.48
N ILE A 34 3.04 -8.10 -0.74
CA ILE A 34 4.28 -7.58 -1.31
C ILE A 34 4.17 -6.06 -1.18
N ASN A 35 5.01 -5.48 -0.33
CA ASN A 35 5.03 -4.04 -0.16
C ASN A 35 5.67 -3.48 -1.42
N ILE A 36 4.84 -3.20 -2.44
CA ILE A 36 5.29 -2.72 -3.74
C ILE A 36 5.71 -1.27 -3.53
N GLN A 37 6.98 -1.12 -3.20
CA GLN A 37 7.62 0.18 -3.14
C GLN A 37 7.84 0.69 -4.56
N CYS A 38 7.79 2.00 -4.72
CA CYS A 38 8.12 2.59 -6.01
C CYS A 38 9.61 2.51 -6.32
N VAL A 39 9.96 2.56 -7.60
CA VAL A 39 11.36 2.55 -8.02
C VAL A 39 12.09 3.78 -7.48
N GLY A 40 13.22 3.59 -6.81
CA GLY A 40 13.94 4.67 -6.10
C GLY A 40 14.29 5.88 -6.98
N LYS A 41 14.61 5.66 -8.26
CA LYS A 41 14.88 6.75 -9.23
C LYS A 41 13.63 7.57 -9.56
N GLU A 42 12.48 6.92 -9.66
CA GLU A 42 11.20 7.60 -9.92
C GLU A 42 10.74 8.38 -8.70
N ARG A 43 10.95 7.81 -7.50
CA ARG A 43 10.76 8.52 -6.23
C ARG A 43 11.59 9.79 -6.15
N GLU A 44 12.87 9.70 -6.49
CA GLU A 44 13.77 10.86 -6.52
C GLU A 44 13.31 11.90 -7.54
N ALA A 45 12.89 11.46 -8.74
CA ALA A 45 12.31 12.35 -9.75
C ALA A 45 11.07 13.09 -9.24
N LEU A 46 10.16 12.41 -8.53
CA LEU A 46 9.00 13.04 -7.89
C LEU A 46 9.40 14.03 -6.80
N LEU A 47 10.43 13.74 -5.98
CA LEU A 47 10.93 14.69 -4.99
C LEU A 47 11.58 15.91 -5.65
N HIS A 48 12.31 15.73 -6.75
CA HIS A 48 12.81 16.86 -7.55
C HIS A 48 11.66 17.64 -8.21
N PHE A 49 10.59 16.98 -8.65
CA PHE A 49 9.41 17.70 -9.12
C PHE A 49 8.81 18.56 -7.98
N LYS A 50 8.65 17.98 -6.78
CA LYS A 50 8.11 18.65 -5.59
C LYS A 50 8.87 19.93 -5.21
N GLN A 51 10.21 20.01 -5.31
CA GLN A 51 10.90 21.26 -4.92
C GLN A 51 10.75 22.39 -5.96
N GLY A 52 10.25 22.10 -7.17
CA GLY A 52 9.95 23.12 -8.18
C GLY A 52 8.55 23.73 -8.05
N ILE A 53 7.65 23.06 -7.34
CA ILE A 53 6.25 23.44 -7.18
C ILE A 53 5.91 23.74 -5.73
N GLN A 54 4.90 24.58 -5.55
CA GLN A 54 4.22 24.81 -4.28
C GLN A 54 2.73 24.56 -4.49
N ALA A 55 2.01 24.19 -3.43
CA ALA A 55 0.57 23.98 -3.47
C ALA A 55 -0.10 24.92 -2.47
N LEU A 56 -1.22 25.53 -2.87
CA LEU A 56 -2.08 26.30 -1.97
C LEU A 56 -2.62 25.42 -0.84
N ASP A 57 -3.07 24.22 -1.19
CA ASP A 57 -3.36 23.18 -0.21
C ASP A 57 -2.07 22.41 0.14
N ARG A 58 -1.49 22.75 1.29
CA ARG A 58 -0.29 22.08 1.81
C ARG A 58 -0.50 20.58 2.05
N GLY A 59 -1.73 20.10 2.20
CA GLY A 59 -2.07 18.70 2.45
C GLY A 59 -1.74 17.78 1.28
N ILE A 60 -1.86 18.26 0.04
CA ILE A 60 -1.66 17.46 -1.16
C ILE A 60 -0.21 16.97 -1.25
N LEU A 61 0.76 17.86 -1.04
CA LEU A 61 2.19 17.52 -1.07
C LEU A 61 2.74 17.03 0.28
N ALA A 62 1.94 17.06 1.35
CA ALA A 62 2.35 16.59 2.68
C ALA A 62 2.62 15.08 2.70
N SER A 63 1.87 14.31 1.91
CA SER A 63 2.05 12.87 1.79
C SER A 63 3.35 12.45 1.09
N TRP A 64 4.00 13.36 0.35
CA TRP A 64 5.19 13.08 -0.45
C TRP A 64 6.46 13.02 0.43
N VAL A 65 6.53 11.99 1.26
CA VAL A 65 7.60 11.70 2.22
C VAL A 65 7.85 10.19 2.34
N GLY A 66 9.07 9.79 2.70
CA GLY A 66 9.43 8.39 2.91
C GLY A 66 9.76 7.61 1.63
N GLN A 67 9.65 6.28 1.70
CA GLN A 67 10.01 5.35 0.61
C GLN A 67 8.81 4.87 -0.20
N GLU A 68 7.63 4.86 0.41
CA GLU A 68 6.40 4.30 -0.16
C GLU A 68 5.70 5.27 -1.10
N CYS A 69 6.35 5.70 -2.18
CA CYS A 69 5.78 6.76 -3.02
C CYS A 69 4.52 6.35 -3.80
N CYS A 70 4.23 5.06 -3.92
CA CYS A 70 2.95 4.58 -4.44
C CYS A 70 1.76 4.92 -3.53
N ASN A 71 2.02 5.30 -2.27
CA ASN A 71 1.01 5.76 -1.32
C ASN A 71 0.93 7.29 -1.25
N TRP A 72 1.75 8.01 -2.02
CA TRP A 72 1.69 9.47 -2.08
C TRP A 72 0.41 9.92 -2.80
N HIS A 73 -0.16 11.03 -2.34
CA HIS A 73 -1.35 11.60 -2.95
C HIS A 73 -1.10 11.86 -4.44
N GLY A 74 -2.04 11.41 -5.27
CA GLY A 74 -1.98 11.59 -6.72
C GLY A 74 -1.05 10.63 -7.45
N VAL A 75 -0.25 9.81 -6.76
CA VAL A 75 0.69 8.87 -7.38
C VAL A 75 0.05 7.49 -7.49
N ARG A 76 0.10 6.89 -8.68
CA ARG A 76 -0.30 5.50 -8.90
C ARG A 76 0.84 4.72 -9.53
N CYS A 77 1.14 3.56 -8.95
CA CYS A 77 2.16 2.65 -9.45
C CYS A 77 1.55 1.44 -10.17
N SER A 78 2.38 0.75 -10.94
CA SER A 78 2.08 -0.57 -11.51
C SER A 78 2.07 -1.65 -10.41
N ASP A 79 1.10 -2.57 -10.47
CA ASP A 79 0.87 -3.59 -9.45
C ASP A 79 1.97 -4.66 -9.33
N ARG A 80 2.91 -4.72 -10.30
CA ARG A 80 3.93 -5.78 -10.34
C ARG A 80 5.34 -5.29 -10.02
N ALA A 81 5.68 -4.08 -10.46
CA ALA A 81 7.06 -3.59 -10.46
C ALA A 81 7.22 -2.25 -9.75
N GLY A 82 6.13 -1.64 -9.25
CA GLY A 82 6.20 -0.37 -8.52
C GLY A 82 6.52 0.85 -9.38
N HIS A 83 6.54 0.71 -10.72
CA HIS A 83 6.75 1.86 -11.61
C HIS A 83 5.60 2.86 -11.52
N VAL A 84 5.89 4.15 -11.42
CA VAL A 84 4.92 5.23 -11.45
C VAL A 84 4.32 5.33 -12.85
N ILE A 85 3.01 5.10 -12.94
CA ILE A 85 2.26 5.08 -14.20
C ILE A 85 1.22 6.20 -14.30
N SER A 86 0.86 6.82 -13.17
CA SER A 86 -0.04 7.96 -13.14
C SER A 86 0.39 8.98 -12.10
N LEU A 87 0.29 10.26 -12.47
CA LEU A 87 0.37 11.40 -11.56
C LEU A 87 -0.84 12.30 -11.78
N ASN A 88 -1.71 12.42 -10.77
CA ASN A 88 -2.85 13.32 -10.79
C ASN A 88 -2.73 14.33 -9.63
N LEU A 89 -2.52 15.59 -9.99
CA LEU A 89 -2.51 16.72 -9.07
C LEU A 89 -3.47 17.81 -9.57
N SER A 90 -4.55 17.42 -10.25
CA SER A 90 -5.58 18.36 -10.68
C SER A 90 -6.21 19.08 -9.49
N TYR A 91 -6.60 20.35 -9.67
CA TYR A 91 -7.23 21.17 -8.63
C TYR A 91 -6.42 21.36 -7.33
N ALA A 92 -5.12 21.10 -7.36
CA ALA A 92 -4.26 21.21 -6.19
C ALA A 92 -3.82 22.64 -5.85
N GLY A 93 -4.18 23.61 -6.71
CA GLY A 93 -3.71 24.99 -6.62
C GLY A 93 -2.19 25.06 -6.71
N LEU A 94 -1.60 24.32 -7.66
CA LEU A 94 -0.15 24.29 -7.87
C LEU A 94 0.33 25.59 -8.51
N TYR A 95 1.45 26.12 -8.02
CA TYR A 95 2.17 27.22 -8.64
C TYR A 95 3.68 26.98 -8.55
N GLY A 96 4.46 27.69 -9.38
CA GLY A 96 5.90 27.50 -9.49
C GLY A 96 6.31 26.98 -10.87
N GLU A 97 7.44 26.25 -10.93
CA GLU A 97 8.04 25.80 -12.18
C GLU A 97 8.06 24.27 -12.28
N ILE A 98 7.56 23.75 -13.40
CA ILE A 98 7.67 22.34 -13.74
C ILE A 98 9.09 22.06 -14.21
N ARG A 99 9.91 21.49 -13.33
CA ARG A 99 11.28 21.07 -13.66
C ARG A 99 11.27 19.81 -14.54
N PRO A 100 12.26 19.64 -15.44
CA PRO A 100 12.26 18.56 -16.45
C PRO A 100 12.43 17.13 -15.88
N HIS A 101 12.58 16.99 -14.56
CA HIS A 101 12.85 15.72 -13.89
C HIS A 101 11.69 14.72 -13.99
N LEU A 102 10.47 15.16 -14.33
CA LEU A 102 9.36 14.26 -14.70
C LEU A 102 9.72 13.34 -15.87
N GLY A 103 10.68 13.71 -16.73
CA GLY A 103 11.18 12.86 -17.82
C GLY A 103 11.83 11.56 -17.35
N ASN A 104 12.20 11.44 -16.06
CA ASN A 104 12.72 10.19 -15.48
C ASN A 104 11.62 9.20 -15.10
N LEU A 105 10.33 9.57 -15.20
CA LEU A 105 9.20 8.67 -14.99
C LEU A 105 8.87 7.93 -16.30
N SER A 106 9.75 7.02 -16.72
CA SER A 106 9.68 6.39 -18.05
C SER A 106 8.43 5.55 -18.30
N SER A 107 7.75 5.11 -17.23
CA SER A 107 6.51 4.34 -17.30
C SER A 107 5.25 5.20 -17.14
N LEU A 108 5.39 6.53 -16.99
CA LEU A 108 4.26 7.43 -16.80
C LEU A 108 3.40 7.48 -18.07
N THR A 109 2.15 7.05 -17.96
CA THR A 109 1.19 7.07 -19.07
C THR A 109 0.12 8.14 -18.90
N SER A 110 -0.05 8.66 -17.69
CA SER A 110 -1.06 9.67 -17.37
C SER A 110 -0.46 10.73 -16.46
N LEU A 111 -0.53 11.99 -16.92
CA LEU A 111 -0.15 13.18 -16.16
C LEU A 111 -1.31 14.17 -16.22
N ASP A 112 -1.95 14.40 -15.08
CA ASP A 112 -3.03 15.35 -14.94
C ASP A 112 -2.64 16.46 -13.96
N LEU A 113 -2.37 17.64 -14.52
CA LEU A 113 -2.09 18.89 -13.80
C LEU A 113 -3.18 19.93 -14.07
N SER A 114 -4.34 19.53 -14.59
CA SER A 114 -5.40 20.46 -14.97
C SER A 114 -5.94 21.24 -13.77
N HIS A 115 -6.46 22.45 -14.02
CA HIS A 115 -7.07 23.30 -13.00
C HIS A 115 -6.12 23.72 -11.86
N ASN A 116 -4.86 24.05 -12.20
CA ASN A 116 -3.86 24.64 -11.32
C ASN A 116 -3.35 25.98 -11.86
#